data_AF-A0A7K4H034-F1
#
_entry.id   AF-A0A7K4H034-F1
#
_cell.length_a   1.000
_cell.length_b   1.000
_cell.length_c   1.000
_cell.angle_alpha   90.00
_cell.angle_beta   90.00
_cell.angle_gamma   90.00
#
_symmetry.space_group_name_H-M   'P 1'
#
loop_
_entity.id
_entity.type
_entity.pdbx_description
1 polymer ?
#
loop_
_entity_poly.entity_id
_entity_poly.type
_entity_poly.pdbx_seq_one_letter_code
_entity_poly.pdbx_strand_id
1 'polypeptide(L)' 'MGAKYRELSQSNKPKLFIQGNQDTVAVYERFEENFNFYLDPKISKIIEGADHFYMGYELQVADEVLKFYNSII' A
#
# COMPACT_ATOMS: atom_id res chain seq x y z
N MET A 1 8.39 5.06 8.65
CA MET A 1 9.71 4.48 8.35
C MET A 1 10.74 5.60 8.23
N GLY A 2 11.95 5.45 8.77
CA GLY A 2 12.98 6.50 8.68
C GLY A 2 13.44 6.75 7.24
N ALA A 3 13.89 7.97 6.93
CA ALA A 3 14.26 8.41 5.58
C ALA A 3 15.25 7.45 4.88
N LYS A 4 16.30 7.02 5.59
CA LYS A 4 17.30 6.06 5.11
C LYS A 4 16.68 4.79 4.53
N TYR A 5 15.68 4.21 5.20
CA TYR A 5 15.08 2.96 4.75
C TYR A 5 14.18 3.18 3.54
N ARG A 6 13.47 4.32 3.47
CA ARG A 6 12.66 4.67 2.30
C ARG A 6 13.55 4.80 1.04
N GLU A 7 14.70 5.46 1.16
CA GLU A 7 15.68 5.59 0.06
C GLU A 7 16.22 4.23 -0.41
N LEU A 8 16.60 3.36 0.53
CA LEU A 8 17.12 2.03 0.19
C LEU A 8 16.05 1.09 -0.40
N SER A 9 14.77 1.38 -0.16
CA SER A 9 13.66 0.58 -0.67
C SER A 9 13.18 0.97 -2.07
N GLN A 10 13.86 1.92 -2.73
CA GLN A 10 13.52 2.30 -4.10
C GLN A 10 13.74 1.14 -5.09
N SER A 11 12.81 0.96 -6.04
CA SER A 11 12.87 -0.10 -7.03
C SER A 11 12.04 0.23 -8.27
N ASN A 12 12.54 -0.20 -9.44
CA ASN A 12 11.85 -0.13 -10.73
C ASN A 12 10.81 -1.27 -10.93
N LYS A 13 10.65 -2.18 -9.97
CA LYS A 13 9.62 -3.21 -10.02
C LYS A 13 8.23 -2.60 -9.82
N PRO A 14 7.16 -3.19 -10.40
CA PRO A 14 5.78 -2.86 -10.03
C PRO A 14 5.55 -3.01 -8.53
N LYS A 15 4.82 -2.06 -7.94
CA LYS A 15 4.52 -2.03 -6.50
C LYS A 15 3.01 -1.81 -6.31
N LEU A 16 2.42 -2.58 -5.42
CA LEU A 16 1.07 -2.36 -4.91
C LEU A 16 1.17 -1.87 -3.47
N PHE A 17 0.55 -0.72 -3.19
CA PHE A 17 0.33 -0.21 -1.85
C PHE A 17 -1.14 -0.44 -1.48
N ILE A 18 -1.38 -1.06 -0.31
CA ILE A 18 -2.72 -1.22 0.25
C ILE A 18 -2.75 -0.49 1.59
N GLN A 19 -3.76 0.34 1.81
CA GLN A 19 -3.92 1.13 3.03
C GLN A 19 -5.38 1.13 3.49
N GLY A 20 -5.62 0.86 4.77
CA GLY A 20 -6.91 1.11 5.40
C GLY A 20 -7.06 2.59 5.78
N ASN A 21 -8.25 3.17 5.56
CA ASN A 21 -8.48 4.59 5.89
C ASN A 21 -8.83 4.86 7.37
N GLN A 22 -8.95 3.82 8.19
CA GLN A 22 -9.06 3.91 9.65
C GLN A 22 -7.76 3.47 10.36
N ASP A 23 -6.66 3.32 9.62
CA ASP A 23 -5.36 2.96 10.19
C ASP A 23 -4.79 4.11 11.03
N THR A 24 -4.62 3.84 12.33
CA THR A 24 -4.03 4.75 13.31
C THR A 24 -2.58 4.40 13.68
N VAL A 25 -2.07 3.27 13.20
CA VAL A 25 -0.68 2.80 13.43
C VAL A 25 0.21 3.28 12.29
N ALA A 26 -0.15 2.96 11.05
CA ALA A 26 0.36 3.58 9.83
C ALA A 26 -0.63 4.64 9.35
N VAL A 27 -0.66 5.75 10.09
CA VAL A 27 -1.56 6.91 9.95
C VAL A 27 -1.91 7.22 8.49
N TYR A 28 -3.20 7.08 8.14
CA TYR A 28 -3.73 7.24 6.78
C TYR A 28 -3.39 8.60 6.15
N GLU A 29 -3.39 9.69 6.92
CA GLU A 29 -3.09 11.03 6.44
C GLU A 29 -1.67 11.17 5.90
N ARG A 30 -0.76 10.26 6.29
CA ARG A 30 0.62 10.21 5.76
C ARG A 30 0.76 9.29 4.56
N PHE A 31 -0.30 8.60 4.16
CA PHE A 31 -0.25 7.62 3.09
C PHE A 31 0.15 8.26 1.76
N GLU A 32 -0.49 9.36 1.38
CA GLU A 32 -0.23 10.02 0.10
C GLU A 32 1.23 10.51 0.00
N GLU A 33 1.76 11.12 1.05
CA GLU A 33 3.17 11.53 1.12
C GLU A 33 4.10 10.31 0.94
N ASN A 34 3.83 9.21 1.64
CA ASN A 34 4.63 8.00 1.54
C ASN A 34 4.53 7.37 0.15
N PHE A 35 3.33 7.27 -0.43
CA PHE A 35 3.11 6.71 -1.76
C PHE A 35 3.85 7.52 -2.83
N ASN A 36 3.75 8.85 -2.77
CA ASN A 36 4.38 9.76 -3.73
C ASN A 36 5.91 9.75 -3.65
N PHE A 37 6.49 9.35 -2.51
CA PHE A 37 7.93 9.21 -2.35
C PHE A 37 8.54 8.07 -3.19
N TYR A 38 7.76 7.04 -3.53
CA TYR A 38 8.27 5.87 -4.25
C TYR A 38 8.29 6.06 -5.76
N LEU A 39 9.31 5.52 -6.43
CA LEU A 39 9.41 5.53 -7.89
C LEU A 39 8.33 4.66 -8.56
N ASP A 40 7.90 5.05 -9.75
CA ASP A 40 7.03 4.24 -10.61
C ASP A 40 7.76 3.00 -11.17
N PRO A 41 7.04 1.93 -11.56
CA PRO A 41 5.58 1.78 -11.54
C PRO A 41 5.05 1.43 -10.13
N LYS A 42 4.04 2.17 -9.68
CA LYS A 42 3.33 1.93 -8.41
C LYS A 42 1.84 2.22 -8.56
N ILE A 43 1.03 1.47 -7.83
CA ILE A 43 -0.40 1.69 -7.70
C ILE A 43 -0.80 1.62 -6.22
N SER A 44 -1.90 2.28 -5.87
CA SER A 44 -2.44 2.29 -4.52
C SER A 44 -3.89 1.81 -4.49
N LYS A 45 -4.28 1.21 -3.36
CA LYS A 45 -5.66 0.82 -3.05
C LYS A 45 -5.99 1.18 -1.60
N ILE A 46 -7.10 1.87 -1.43
CA ILE A 46 -7.66 2.18 -0.13
C ILE A 46 -8.76 1.17 0.20
N ILE A 47 -8.66 0.54 1.36
CA ILE A 47 -9.70 -0.35 1.89
C ILE A 47 -10.55 0.47 2.87
N GLU A 48 -11.74 0.87 2.42
CA GLU A 48 -12.67 1.68 3.19
C GLU A 48 -13.13 0.97 4.46
N GLY A 49 -12.94 1.62 5.61
CA GLY A 49 -13.31 1.09 6.93
C GLY A 49 -12.27 0.17 7.58
N ALA A 50 -11.22 -0.23 6.85
CA ALA A 50 -10.17 -1.05 7.43
C ALA A 50 -9.21 -0.22 8.28
N ASP A 51 -8.80 -0.80 9.41
CA ASP A 51 -7.72 -0.32 10.24
C ASP A 51 -6.38 -0.97 9.84
N HIS A 52 -5.38 -0.87 10.72
CA HIS A 52 -4.06 -1.44 10.50
C HIS A 52 -4.06 -2.97 10.30
N PHE A 53 -5.03 -3.66 10.90
CA PHE A 53 -5.06 -5.11 10.97
C PHE A 53 -5.93 -5.73 9.88
N TYR A 54 -6.76 -4.94 9.20
CA TYR A 54 -7.64 -5.39 8.11
C TYR A 54 -8.57 -6.54 8.51
N MET A 55 -8.90 -6.67 9.80
CA MET A 55 -9.78 -7.74 10.29
C MET A 55 -11.17 -7.59 9.66
N GLY A 56 -11.66 -8.67 9.02
CA GLY A 56 -12.91 -8.67 8.26
C GLY A 56 -12.79 -8.17 6.81
N TYR A 57 -11.60 -7.74 6.38
CA TYR A 57 -11.31 -7.27 5.02
C TYR A 57 -10.28 -8.15 4.30
N GLU A 58 -9.93 -9.31 4.85
CA GLU A 58 -8.85 -10.17 4.37
C GLU A 58 -9.10 -10.63 2.92
N LEU A 59 -10.35 -10.96 2.59
CA LEU A 59 -10.73 -11.34 1.22
C LEU A 59 -10.58 -10.19 0.23
N GLN A 60 -10.88 -8.96 0.66
CA GLN A 60 -10.72 -7.77 -0.18
C GLN A 60 -9.24 -7.47 -0.44
N VAL A 61 -8.40 -7.59 0.58
CA VAL A 61 -6.94 -7.48 0.44
C VAL A 61 -6.42 -8.55 -0.53
N ALA A 62 -6.83 -9.81 -0.34
CA ALA A 62 -6.42 -10.91 -1.21
C ALA A 62 -6.81 -10.69 -2.68
N ASP A 63 -8.02 -10.19 -2.92
CA ASP A 63 -8.51 -9.87 -4.27
C ASP A 63 -7.69 -8.76 -4.95
N GLU A 64 -7.36 -7.67 -4.23
CA GLU A 64 -6.51 -6.60 -4.78
C GLU A 64 -5.08 -7.09 -5.09
N VAL A 65 -4.53 -7.96 -4.23
CA VAL A 65 -3.23 -8.60 -4.49
C VAL A 65 -3.28 -9.50 -5.72
N LEU A 66 -4.33 -10.31 -5.86
CA LEU A 66 -4.51 -11.20 -7.02
C LEU A 66 -4.67 -10.41 -8.33
N LYS A 67 -5.49 -9.35 -8.32
CA LYS A 67 -5.64 -8.43 -9.46
C LYS A 67 -4.31 -7.82 -9.86
N PHE A 68 -3.51 -7.37 -8.89
CA PHE A 68 -2.19 -6.81 -9.18
C PHE A 68 -1.27 -7.83 -9.82
N TYR A 69 -1.18 -9.06 -9.28
CA TYR A 69 -0.37 -10.11 -9.90
C TYR A 69 -0.81 -10.43 -11.32
N ASN A 70 -2.12 -10.53 -11.57
CA ASN A 70 -2.65 -10.76 -12.91
C ASN A 70 -2.40 -9.60 -13.88
N SER A 71 -2.15 -8.38 -13.39
CA SER A 71 -1.86 -7.20 -14.23
C SER A 71 -0.39 -7.08 -14.65
N ILE A 72 0.50 -7.84 -14.03
CA ILE A 72 1.96 -7.79 -14.27
C ILE A 72 2.50 -9.07 -14.93
N ILE A 73 1.64 -10.07 -15.14
CA ILE A 73 1.89 -11.26 -15.97
C ILE A 73 1.53 -10.92 -17.41
#